data_AF-A0A4U9HAA4-F1
#
_entry.id   AF-A0A4U9HAA4-F1
#
_cell.length_a   1.000
_cell.length_b   1.000
_cell.length_c   1.000
_cell.angle_alpha   90.00
_cell.angle_beta   90.00
_cell.angle_gamma   90.00
#
_symmetry.space_group_name_H-M   'P 1'
#
loop_
_entity.id
_entity.type
_entity.pdbx_description
1 polymer ?
#
loop_
_entity_poly.entity_id
_entity_poly.type
_entity_poly.pdbx_seq_one_letter_code
_entity_poly.pdbx_strand_id
1 'polypeptide(L)'
;MRDATLVITGEGRIDSQSIKGKVPIGVARVAKRYGKPVIGIAGSLSDDVGVVHQHGVDAVFSVLYRICTLEEALHDAADNVRATARNIAATLKMAQGQ
;
A
#
# COMPACT_ATOMS: atom_id res chain seq x y z
N MET A 1 3.45 -8.56 14.07
CA MET A 1 3.59 -9.39 12.84
C MET A 1 3.21 -10.84 13.05
N ARG A 2 3.72 -11.54 14.09
CA ARG A 2 3.50 -12.99 14.29
C ARG A 2 2.02 -13.40 14.22
N ASP A 3 1.16 -12.68 14.92
CA ASP A 3 -0.27 -13.00 15.03
C ASP A 3 -1.14 -12.22 14.04
N ALA A 4 -0.53 -11.43 13.15
CA ALA A 4 -1.27 -10.73 12.09
C ALA A 4 -1.68 -11.73 11.00
N THR A 5 -2.83 -11.49 10.36
CA THR A 5 -3.28 -12.21 9.16
C THR A 5 -2.97 -11.44 7.88
N LEU A 6 -2.88 -10.12 7.97
CA LEU A 6 -2.56 -9.19 6.89
C LEU A 6 -1.76 -8.01 7.45
N VAL A 7 -0.87 -7.45 6.63
CA VAL A 7 -0.11 -6.25 6.95
C VAL A 7 -0.45 -5.17 5.93
N ILE A 8 -0.80 -3.99 6.42
CA ILE A 8 -0.97 -2.79 5.59
C ILE A 8 0.13 -1.81 5.96
N THR A 9 0.76 -1.21 4.95
CA THR A 9 1.78 -0.16 5.11
C THR A 9 1.54 0.95 4.09
N GLY A 10 2.22 2.09 4.24
CA GLY A 10 2.09 3.18 3.28
C GLY A 10 3.14 4.26 3.44
N GLU A 11 3.18 5.15 2.45
CA GLU A 11 3.96 6.41 2.46
C GLU A 11 3.39 7.38 1.40
N GLY A 12 3.88 8.62 1.35
CA GLY A 12 3.37 9.63 0.40
C GLY A 12 3.59 9.26 -1.08
N ARG A 13 4.74 8.68 -1.42
CA ARG A 13 5.05 8.17 -2.76
C ARG A 13 5.83 6.87 -2.65
N ILE A 14 5.33 5.82 -3.29
CA ILE A 14 6.06 4.56 -3.44
C ILE A 14 6.72 4.54 -4.83
N ASP A 15 8.03 4.33 -4.83
CA ASP A 15 8.90 4.32 -6.01
C ASP A 15 10.11 3.39 -5.83
N SER A 16 11.03 3.33 -6.80
CA SER A 16 12.28 2.58 -6.65
C SER A 16 13.23 3.13 -5.58
N GLN A 17 13.00 4.30 -5.00
CA GLN A 17 13.77 4.75 -3.83
C GLN A 17 13.21 4.12 -2.55
N SER A 18 11.95 3.69 -2.55
CA SER A 18 11.33 3.01 -1.40
C SER A 18 12.06 1.71 -1.04
N ILE A 19 12.62 1.01 -2.02
CA ILE A 19 13.42 -0.22 -1.82
C ILE A 19 14.75 0.01 -1.11
N LYS A 20 15.22 1.26 -1.04
CA LYS A 20 16.47 1.65 -0.37
C LYS A 20 16.34 1.80 1.15
N GLY A 21 15.33 1.17 1.76
CA GLY A 21 15.16 1.13 3.21
C GLY A 21 14.11 2.09 3.75
N LYS A 22 13.18 2.58 2.91
CA LYS A 22 12.01 3.31 3.41
C LYS A 22 11.03 2.38 4.14
N VAL A 23 10.07 3.01 4.82
CA VAL A 23 9.11 2.36 5.72
C VAL A 23 8.39 1.17 5.07
N PRO A 24 7.79 1.28 3.87
CA PRO A 24 7.03 0.15 3.30
C PRO A 24 7.86 -1.13 3.14
N ILE A 25 9.14 -0.98 2.80
CA ILE A 25 10.04 -2.09 2.54
C ILE A 25 10.61 -2.68 3.83
N GLY A 26 10.88 -1.83 4.84
CA GLY A 26 11.18 -2.30 6.18
C GLY A 26 10.04 -3.15 6.74
N VAL A 27 8.81 -2.64 6.68
CA VAL A 27 7.60 -3.34 7.13
C VAL A 27 7.40 -4.65 6.36
N ALA A 28 7.53 -4.62 5.03
CA ALA A 28 7.40 -5.79 4.18
C ALA A 28 8.42 -6.88 4.54
N ARG A 29 9.71 -6.53 4.70
CA ARG A 29 10.75 -7.48 5.13
C ARG A 29 10.41 -8.14 6.46
N VAL A 30 9.92 -7.36 7.44
CA VAL A 30 9.52 -7.92 8.74
C VAL A 30 8.31 -8.84 8.59
N ALA A 31 7.30 -8.46 7.80
CA ALA A 31 6.12 -9.28 7.53
C ALA A 31 6.47 -10.62 6.87
N LYS A 32 7.35 -10.59 5.87
CA LYS A 32 7.76 -11.77 5.11
C LYS A 32 8.55 -12.79 5.92
N ARG A 33 9.28 -12.38 6.96
CA ARG A 33 9.87 -13.31 7.94
C ARG A 33 8.83 -14.21 8.63
N TYR A 34 7.56 -13.79 8.66
CA TYR A 34 6.45 -14.56 9.23
C TYR A 34 5.45 -15.05 8.16
N GLY A 35 5.82 -14.98 6.87
CA GLY A 35 4.95 -15.40 5.78
C GLY A 35 3.65 -14.60 5.63
N LYS A 36 3.61 -13.35 6.11
CA LYS A 36 2.38 -12.53 6.08
C LYS A 36 2.23 -11.78 4.75
N PRO A 37 1.00 -11.72 4.19
CA PRO A 37 0.74 -10.88 3.03
C PRO A 37 0.82 -9.38 3.41
N VAL A 38 1.26 -8.57 2.45
CA VAL A 38 1.57 -7.14 2.61
C VAL A 38 0.92 -6.33 1.50
N ILE A 39 0.12 -5.33 1.88
CA ILE A 39 -0.47 -4.37 0.96
C ILE A 39 0.07 -2.97 1.26
N GLY A 40 0.57 -2.29 0.22
CA GLY A 40 0.98 -0.89 0.28
C GLY A 40 -0.15 0.04 -0.18
N ILE A 41 -0.40 1.12 0.58
CA ILE A 41 -1.30 2.22 0.18
C ILE A 41 -0.47 3.50 0.12
N ALA A 42 -0.44 4.18 -1.02
CA ALA A 42 0.41 5.34 -1.24
C ALA A 42 -0.35 6.56 -1.77
N GLY A 43 0.15 7.75 -1.43
CA GLY A 43 -0.35 9.01 -2.01
C GLY A 43 -0.20 9.05 -3.54
N SER A 44 0.91 8.53 -4.06
CA SER A 44 1.18 8.38 -5.49
C SER A 44 2.09 7.17 -5.73
N LEU A 45 2.04 6.64 -6.95
CA LEU A 45 2.94 5.60 -7.44
C LEU A 45 3.73 6.16 -8.63
N SER A 46 4.99 5.77 -8.77
CA SER A 46 5.78 6.02 -9.98
C SER A 46 5.64 4.86 -10.98
N ASP A 47 6.07 5.09 -12.21
CA ASP A 47 6.05 4.07 -13.28
C ASP A 47 6.87 2.82 -12.94
N ASP A 48 7.92 2.99 -12.13
CA ASP A 48 8.82 1.92 -11.68
C ASP A 48 8.39 1.23 -10.37
N VAL A 49 7.19 1.54 -9.85
CA VAL A 49 6.68 1.01 -8.56
C VAL A 49 6.75 -0.52 -8.48
N GLY A 50 6.61 -1.23 -9.61
CA GLY A 50 6.59 -2.70 -9.65
C GLY A 50 7.81 -3.37 -9.00
N VAL A 51 8.94 -2.67 -8.87
CA VAL A 51 10.14 -3.18 -8.16
C VAL A 51 9.84 -3.58 -6.71
N VAL A 52 8.86 -2.93 -6.04
CA VAL A 52 8.53 -3.23 -4.64
C VAL A 52 8.03 -4.66 -4.42
N HIS A 53 7.49 -5.30 -5.46
CA HIS A 53 7.02 -6.68 -5.39
C HIS A 53 8.16 -7.67 -5.12
N GLN A 54 9.34 -7.40 -5.68
CA GLN A 54 10.55 -8.20 -5.44
C GLN A 54 11.07 -8.04 -4.00
N HIS A 55 10.58 -7.04 -3.27
CA HIS A 55 10.98 -6.72 -1.90
C HIS A 55 9.88 -7.02 -0.87
N GLY A 56 8.89 -7.82 -1.24
CA GLY A 56 7.92 -8.40 -0.32
C GLY A 56 6.61 -7.62 -0.15
N VAL A 57 6.34 -6.64 -1.01
CA VAL A 57 5.00 -6.01 -1.09
C VAL A 57 4.15 -6.80 -2.08
N ASP A 58 3.06 -7.42 -1.66
CA ASP A 58 2.26 -8.30 -2.54
C ASP A 58 1.32 -7.51 -3.45
N ALA A 59 0.80 -6.38 -2.97
CA ALA A 59 -0.04 -5.46 -3.75
C ALA A 59 0.22 -4.01 -3.35
N VAL A 60 0.03 -3.08 -4.28
CA VAL A 60 0.21 -1.66 -4.04
C VAL A 60 -0.90 -0.85 -4.70
N PHE A 61 -1.40 0.18 -4.00
CA PHE A 61 -2.50 1.02 -4.45
C PHE A 61 -2.17 2.49 -4.30
N SER A 62 -2.53 3.29 -5.30
CA SER A 62 -2.62 4.75 -5.17
C SER A 62 -3.92 5.13 -4.46
N VAL A 63 -3.92 6.19 -3.66
CA VAL A 63 -5.14 6.77 -3.08
C VAL A 63 -5.87 7.70 -4.06
N LEU A 64 -5.20 8.12 -5.14
CA LEU A 64 -5.80 9.00 -6.14
C LEU A 64 -6.70 8.20 -7.09
N TYR A 65 -7.95 8.63 -7.20
CA TYR A 65 -8.96 8.05 -8.11
C TYR A 65 -9.47 9.03 -9.17
N ARG A 66 -9.02 10.30 -9.11
CA ARG A 66 -9.35 11.35 -10.07
C ARG A 66 -8.12 12.23 -10.33
N ILE A 67 -8.10 12.90 -11.47
CA ILE A 67 -7.14 13.97 -11.73
C ILE A 67 -7.45 15.12 -10.77
N CYS A 68 -6.43 15.60 -10.05
CA CYS A 68 -6.54 16.73 -9.13
C CYS A 68 -5.18 17.43 -8.98
N THR A 69 -5.21 18.63 -8.44
CA THR A 69 -4.00 19.36 -8.04
C THR A 69 -3.37 18.71 -6.79
N LEU A 70 -2.10 19.02 -6.53
CA LEU A 70 -1.43 18.55 -5.32
C LEU A 70 -2.13 19.05 -4.05
N GLU A 71 -2.62 20.29 -4.06
CA GLU A 71 -3.30 20.89 -2.91
C GLU A 71 -4.61 20.16 -2.60
N GLU A 72 -5.43 19.88 -3.61
CA GLU A 72 -6.63 19.05 -3.45
C GLU A 72 -6.29 17.62 -2.98
N ALA A 73 -5.23 17.01 -3.54
CA ALA A 73 -4.80 15.67 -3.16
C ALA A 73 -4.38 15.59 -1.68
N LEU A 74 -3.72 16.63 -1.16
CA LEU A 74 -3.31 16.74 0.24
C LEU A 74 -4.50 17.07 1.15
N HIS A 75 -5.37 17.99 0.72
CA HIS A 75 -6.60 18.34 1.42
C HIS A 75 -7.50 17.11 1.63
N ASP A 76 -7.70 16.32 0.56
CA ASP A 76 -8.58 15.15 0.56
C ASP A 76 -7.86 13.86 1.04
N ALA A 77 -6.59 13.93 1.45
CA ALA A 77 -5.73 12.76 1.66
C ALA A 77 -6.32 11.72 2.63
N ALA A 78 -6.91 12.17 3.74
CA ALA A 78 -7.49 11.28 4.74
C ALA A 78 -8.70 10.50 4.20
N ASP A 79 -9.55 11.17 3.42
CA ASP A 79 -10.73 10.57 2.82
C ASP A 79 -10.35 9.62 1.67
N ASN A 80 -9.34 10.00 0.87
CA ASN A 80 -8.77 9.18 -0.18
C ASN A 80 -8.19 7.87 0.37
N VAL A 81 -7.37 7.95 1.45
CA VAL A 81 -6.84 6.76 2.14
C VAL A 81 -7.98 5.89 2.67
N ARG A 82 -8.99 6.48 3.30
CA ARG A 82 -10.14 5.73 3.85
C ARG A 82 -10.91 5.00 2.74
N ALA A 83 -11.18 5.67 1.63
CA ALA A 83 -11.88 5.09 0.49
C ALA A 83 -11.10 3.91 -0.12
N THR A 84 -9.79 4.08 -0.36
CA THR A 84 -8.93 3.02 -0.87
C THR A 84 -8.85 1.84 0.10
N ALA A 85 -8.63 2.09 1.39
CA ALA A 85 -8.59 1.03 2.41
C ALA A 85 -9.92 0.27 2.51
N ARG A 86 -11.06 0.97 2.48
CA ARG A 86 -12.39 0.36 2.46
C ARG A 86 -12.56 -0.56 1.25
N ASN A 87 -12.13 -0.12 0.07
CA ASN A 87 -12.26 -0.91 -1.15
C ASN A 87 -11.38 -2.15 -1.14
N ILE A 88 -10.13 -2.04 -0.68
CA ILE A 88 -9.24 -3.19 -0.46
C ILE A 88 -9.90 -4.20 0.49
N ALA A 89 -10.41 -3.73 1.64
CA ALA A 89 -11.08 -4.60 2.60
C ALA A 89 -12.34 -5.27 2.03
N ALA A 90 -13.14 -4.55 1.24
CA ALA A 90 -14.30 -5.10 0.56
C ALA A 90 -13.91 -6.19 -0.45
N THR A 91 -12.86 -5.97 -1.24
CA THR A 91 -12.32 -6.97 -2.17
C THR A 91 -11.83 -8.22 -1.44
N LEU A 92 -11.12 -8.06 -0.31
CA LEU A 92 -10.69 -9.19 0.50
C LEU A 92 -11.87 -9.97 1.08
N LYS A 93 -12.90 -9.27 1.57
CA LYS A 93 -14.13 -9.88 2.07
C LYS A 93 -14.85 -10.68 0.99
N MET A 94 -14.91 -10.18 -0.24
CA MET A 94 -15.48 -10.90 -1.38
C MET A 94 -14.72 -12.20 -1.67
N ALA A 95 -13.38 -12.16 -1.63
CA ALA A 95 -12.55 -13.34 -1.88
C ALA A 95 -12.65 -14.42 -0.78
N GLN A 96 -13.01 -14.03 0.46
CA GLN A 96 -13.20 -14.97 1.58
C GLN A 96 -14.58 -15.63 1.62
N GLY A 97 -15.53 -15.14 0.81
CA GLY A 97 -16.92 -15.63 0.76
C GLY A 97 -17.19 -16.75 -0.24
N GLN A 98 -16.16 -17.52 -0.64
CA GLN A 98 -16.28 -18.71 -1.49
C GLN A 98 -15.77 -19.95 -0.76
#